data_AF-A0AAV4HQX2-F1
#
_entry.id   AF-A0AAV4HQX2-F1
#
_cell.length_a   1.000
_cell.length_b   1.000
_cell.length_c   1.000
_cell.angle_alpha   90.00
_cell.angle_beta   90.00
_cell.angle_gamma   90.00
#
_symmetry.space_group_name_H-M   'P 1'
#
loop_
_entity.id
_entity.type
_entity.pdbx_description
1 polymer ?
#
loop_
_entity_poly.entity_id
_entity_poly.type
_entity_poly.pdbx_seq_one_letter_code
_entity_poly.pdbx_strand_id
1 'polypeptide(L)'
;MVFPPDLERGTLAVIGCFMPEGSLMPMAEMQCRVATRVFQGYLHLPDSSSMWRDVNQRDACCPSQPMPSQRYAVALGQISYMDQLAELIGCRPDFGTV
;
A
#
# COMPACT_ATOMS: atom_id res chain seq x y z
N MET A 1 -0.63 2.41 -1.56
CA MET A 1 -2.01 2.93 -1.56
C MET A 1 -2.89 1.99 -2.37
N VAL A 2 -4.00 1.52 -1.80
CA VAL A 2 -4.90 0.50 -2.42
C VAL A 2 -6.29 1.08 -2.71
N PHE A 3 -6.67 2.17 -2.03
CA PHE A 3 -7.98 2.78 -2.11
C PHE A 3 -7.89 4.18 -2.70
N PRO A 4 -8.84 4.60 -3.55
CA PRO A 4 -8.93 5.97 -4.01
C PRO A 4 -9.33 6.91 -2.85
N PRO A 5 -8.64 8.06 -2.62
CA PRO A 5 -8.88 8.92 -1.46
C PRO A 5 -10.19 9.71 -1.53
N ASP A 6 -10.71 9.93 -2.74
CA ASP A 6 -11.89 10.75 -2.97
C ASP A 6 -13.20 9.98 -2.76
N LEU A 7 -13.10 8.68 -2.44
CA LEU A 7 -14.26 7.84 -2.22
C LEU A 7 -14.73 7.97 -0.77
N GLU A 8 -15.95 8.47 -0.57
CA GLU A 8 -16.55 8.65 0.77
C GLU A 8 -16.61 7.35 1.59
N ARG A 9 -16.72 6.21 0.91
CA ARG A 9 -16.70 4.89 1.53
C ARG A 9 -15.60 4.08 0.88
N GLY A 10 -14.77 3.42 1.66
CA GLY A 10 -13.73 2.51 1.16
C GLY A 10 -14.29 1.21 0.59
N THR A 11 -15.15 1.25 -0.43
CA THR A 11 -15.81 0.09 -1.06
C THR A 11 -15.12 -0.39 -2.34
N LEU A 12 -14.13 0.35 -2.83
CA LEU A 12 -13.35 0.01 -4.01
C LEU A 12 -11.87 -0.06 -3.64
N ALA A 13 -11.22 -1.18 -3.99
CA ALA A 13 -9.79 -1.41 -3.80
C ALA A 13 -9.16 -1.82 -5.14
N VAL A 14 -8.00 -1.24 -5.47
CA VAL A 14 -7.20 -1.60 -6.64
C VAL A 14 -6.01 -2.44 -6.18
N ILE A 15 -5.94 -3.67 -6.68
CA ILE A 15 -4.94 -4.67 -6.29
C ILE A 15 -3.91 -4.85 -7.40
N GLY A 16 -2.63 -4.93 -7.05
CA GLY A 16 -1.56 -5.22 -8.00
C GLY A 16 -1.15 -4.05 -8.92
N CYS A 17 -1.62 -2.83 -8.64
CA CYS A 17 -1.27 -1.64 -9.42
C CYS A 17 0.05 -1.01 -8.91
N PHE A 18 1.15 -1.75 -9.03
CA PHE A 18 2.50 -1.30 -8.69
C PHE A 18 3.53 -2.20 -9.37
N MET A 19 4.77 -1.73 -9.45
CA MET A 19 5.91 -2.53 -9.88
C MET A 19 6.66 -3.05 -8.64
N PRO A 20 6.54 -4.35 -8.31
CA PRO A 20 7.28 -4.91 -7.18
C PRO A 20 8.76 -5.06 -7.50
N GLU A 21 9.62 -4.71 -6.55
CA GLU A 21 11.02 -5.18 -6.52
C GLU A 21 11.09 -6.61 -5.96
N GLY A 22 10.29 -7.52 -6.52
CA GLY A 22 10.07 -8.84 -5.97
C GLY A 22 8.84 -9.53 -6.54
N SER A 23 8.24 -10.44 -5.76
CA SER A 23 7.08 -11.21 -6.23
C SER A 23 5.78 -10.44 -6.05
N LEU A 24 5.03 -10.26 -7.15
CA LEU A 24 3.72 -9.60 -7.13
C LEU A 24 2.67 -10.39 -6.33
N MET A 25 2.70 -11.72 -6.43
CA MET A 25 1.70 -12.61 -5.84
C MET A 25 1.51 -12.44 -4.33
N PRO A 26 2.55 -12.51 -3.48
CA PRO A 26 2.40 -12.30 -2.04
C PRO A 26 2.00 -10.87 -1.68
N MET A 27 2.44 -9.87 -2.47
CA MET A 27 2.07 -8.49 -2.23
C MET A 27 0.59 -8.23 -2.54
N ALA A 28 0.08 -8.81 -3.65
CA ALA A 28 -1.33 -8.74 -4.00
C ALA A 28 -2.22 -9.48 -2.98
N GLU A 29 -1.78 -10.63 -2.47
CA GLU A 29 -2.48 -11.37 -1.41
C GLU A 29 -2.64 -10.53 -0.13
N MET A 30 -1.56 -9.88 0.30
CA MET A 30 -1.60 -8.98 1.46
C MET A 30 -2.53 -7.77 1.24
N GLN A 31 -2.56 -7.21 0.02
CA GLN A 31 -3.52 -6.15 -0.31
C GLN A 31 -4.97 -6.64 -0.23
N CYS A 32 -5.26 -7.86 -0.69
CA CYS A 32 -6.60 -8.46 -0.58
C CYS A 32 -7.02 -8.64 0.90
N ARG A 33 -6.10 -9.04 1.78
CA ARG A 33 -6.37 -9.15 3.22
C ARG A 33 -6.72 -7.81 3.86
N VAL A 34 -6.03 -6.73 3.47
CA VAL A 34 -6.38 -5.38 3.92
C VAL A 34 -7.74 -4.96 3.34
N ALA A 35 -7.96 -5.15 2.04
CA ALA A 35 -9.18 -4.76 1.34
C ALA A 35 -10.44 -5.38 1.96
N THR A 36 -10.41 -6.70 2.18
CA THR A 36 -11.52 -7.44 2.78
C THR A 36 -11.85 -6.97 4.20
N ARG A 37 -10.85 -6.64 5.02
CA ARG A 37 -11.07 -6.09 6.37
C ARG A 37 -11.68 -4.70 6.36
N VAL A 38 -11.28 -3.86 5.40
CA VAL A 38 -11.89 -2.53 5.21
C VAL A 38 -13.35 -2.68 4.77
N PHE A 39 -13.63 -3.55 3.79
CA PHE A 39 -14.99 -3.80 3.32
C PHE A 39 -15.91 -4.36 4.39
N GLN A 40 -15.37 -5.18 5.31
CA GLN A 40 -16.10 -5.71 6.45
C GLN A 40 -16.26 -4.69 7.60
N GLY A 41 -15.59 -3.54 7.54
CA GLY A 41 -15.63 -2.52 8.59
C GLY A 41 -14.75 -2.82 9.80
N TYR A 42 -13.87 -3.81 9.74
CA TYR A 42 -12.89 -4.11 10.80
C TYR A 42 -11.70 -3.15 10.79
N LEU A 43 -11.42 -2.53 9.65
CA LEU A 43 -10.35 -1.55 9.49
C LEU A 43 -10.92 -0.28 8.86
N HIS A 44 -10.68 0.86 9.50
CA HIS A 44 -11.12 2.16 9.00
C HIS A 44 -9.97 2.86 8.28
N LEU A 45 -10.28 3.40 7.10
CA LEU A 45 -9.34 4.23 6.37
C LEU A 45 -9.19 5.60 7.07
N PRO A 46 -8.01 6.21 7.01
CA PRO A 46 -7.82 7.58 7.48
C PRO A 46 -8.62 8.57 6.60
N ASP A 47 -8.69 9.82 7.04
CA ASP A 47 -9.36 10.86 6.28
C ASP A 47 -8.73 11.10 4.90
N SER A 48 -9.53 11.58 3.95
CA SER A 48 -9.10 11.82 2.57
C SER A 48 -7.87 12.75 2.48
N SER A 49 -7.78 13.77 3.34
CA SER A 49 -6.66 14.70 3.33
C SER A 49 -5.35 14.05 3.78
N SER A 50 -5.42 13.15 4.76
CA SER A 50 -4.27 12.36 5.22
C SER A 50 -3.87 11.30 4.20
N MET A 51 -4.83 10.69 3.51
CA MET A 51 -4.53 9.80 2.38
C MET A 51 -3.79 10.55 1.27
N TRP A 52 -4.30 11.71 0.84
CA TRP A 52 -3.64 12.57 -0.16
C TRP A 52 -2.24 13.00 0.25
N ARG A 53 -2.02 13.27 1.55
CA ARG A 53 -0.69 13.59 2.08
C ARG A 53 0.29 12.41 1.91
N ASP A 54 -0.15 11.18 2.19
CA ASP A 54 0.66 9.97 1.97
C ASP A 54 0.96 9.76 0.47
N VAL A 55 -0.01 10.00 -0.43
CA VAL A 55 0.21 9.93 -1.88
C VAL A 55 1.30 10.91 -2.31
N ASN A 56 1.13 12.18 -1.96
CA ASN A 56 2.06 13.23 -2.35
C ASN A 56 3.46 13.00 -1.76
N GLN A 57 3.54 12.45 -0.55
CA GLN A 57 4.81 12.08 0.07
C GLN A 57 5.48 10.91 -0.67
N ARG A 58 4.73 9.88 -1.06
CA ARG A 58 5.25 8.76 -1.85
C ARG A 58 5.71 9.19 -3.23
N ASP A 59 4.94 10.05 -3.90
CA ASP A 59 5.31 10.61 -5.20
C ASP A 59 6.56 11.49 -5.11
N ALA A 60 6.69 12.29 -4.05
CA ALA A 60 7.90 13.09 -3.80
C ALA A 60 9.12 12.25 -3.42
N CYS A 61 8.92 11.12 -2.71
CA CYS A 61 9.98 10.18 -2.36
C CYS A 61 10.34 9.23 -3.50
N CYS A 62 9.51 9.09 -4.53
CA CYS A 62 9.85 8.38 -5.73
C CYS A 62 10.95 9.19 -6.45
N PRO A 63 12.23 8.77 -6.39
CA PRO A 63 13.29 9.57 -6.95
C PRO A 63 13.03 9.68 -8.45
N SER A 64 13.21 10.88 -8.99
CA SER A 64 13.40 11.11 -10.40
C SER A 64 14.52 10.20 -10.91
N GLN A 65 14.20 8.96 -11.25
CA GLN A 65 15.16 8.05 -11.86
C GLN A 65 15.55 8.67 -13.22
N PRO A 66 16.80 8.51 -13.68
CA PRO A 66 17.33 9.22 -14.87
C PRO A 66 16.59 8.93 -16.18
N MET A 67 15.61 8.03 -16.14
CA MET A 67 14.70 7.69 -17.22
C MET A 67 13.27 7.79 -16.68
N PRO A 68 12.51 8.86 -16.99
CA PRO A 68 11.11 8.98 -16.60
C PRO A 68 10.28 8.07 -17.50
N SER A 69 10.45 6.76 -17.35
CA SER A 69 9.55 5.80 -17.98
C SER A 69 8.35 5.60 -17.06
N GLN A 70 7.15 5.71 -17.60
CA GLN A 70 5.87 5.47 -16.91
C GLN A 70 5.83 4.12 -16.17
N ARG A 71 6.74 3.20 -16.50
CA ARG A 71 6.89 1.87 -15.91
C ARG A 71 7.44 1.89 -14.48
N TYR A 72 8.29 2.85 -14.10
CA TYR A 72 8.89 2.92 -12.75
C TYR A 72 8.20 3.91 -11.81
N ALA A 73 7.09 4.52 -12.23
CA ALA A 73 6.39 5.52 -11.44
C ALA A 73 5.88 5.00 -10.07
N VAL A 74 5.76 3.68 -9.89
CA VAL A 74 5.29 3.05 -8.65
C VAL A 74 6.15 1.83 -8.31
N ALA A 75 7.47 2.01 -8.20
CA ALA A 75 8.36 0.98 -7.70
C ALA A 75 8.23 0.87 -6.16
N LEU A 76 7.94 -0.33 -5.65
CA LEU A 76 7.80 -0.57 -4.22
C LEU A 76 8.71 -1.71 -3.77
N GLY A 77 9.53 -1.43 -2.75
CA GLY A 77 10.32 -2.45 -2.05
C GLY A 77 9.41 -3.45 -1.34
N GLN A 78 9.59 -4.75 -1.62
CA GLN A 78 8.71 -5.81 -1.13
C GLN A 78 8.60 -5.83 0.40
N ILE A 79 9.73 -5.78 1.12
CA ILE A 79 9.76 -5.93 2.59
C ILE A 79 9.06 -4.75 3.28
N SER A 80 9.48 -3.52 2.98
CA SER A 80 8.92 -2.31 3.61
C SER A 80 7.42 -2.17 3.37
N TYR A 81 6.95 -2.56 2.18
CA TYR A 81 5.52 -2.54 1.86
C TYR A 81 4.74 -3.65 2.58
N MET A 82 5.27 -4.86 2.60
CA MET A 82 4.66 -5.97 3.31
C MET A 82 4.56 -5.71 4.82
N ASP A 83 5.58 -5.12 5.44
CA ASP A 83 5.56 -4.75 6.86
C ASP A 83 4.47 -3.71 7.17
N GLN A 84 4.31 -2.69 6.31
CA GLN A 84 3.22 -1.71 6.44
C GLN A 84 1.85 -2.37 6.38
N LEU A 85 1.63 -3.28 5.41
CA LEU A 85 0.35 -4.00 5.31
C LEU A 85 0.14 -4.95 6.49
N ALA A 86 1.20 -5.60 6.95
CA ALA A 86 1.16 -6.52 8.08
C ALA A 86 0.84 -5.80 9.39
N GLU A 87 1.36 -4.59 9.58
CA GLU A 87 1.05 -3.75 10.74
C GLU A 87 -0.42 -3.29 10.72
N LEU A 88 -0.94 -2.90 9.55
CA LEU A 88 -2.36 -2.54 9.40
C LEU A 88 -3.30 -3.69 9.77
N ILE A 89 -2.96 -4.94 9.41
CA ILE A 89 -3.79 -6.10 9.73
C ILE A 89 -3.39 -6.81 11.03
N GLY A 90 -2.39 -6.30 11.76
CA GLY A 90 -1.89 -6.90 13.00
C GLY A 90 -1.30 -8.30 12.83
N CYS A 91 -0.70 -8.60 11.67
CA CYS A 91 -0.01 -9.87 11.42
C CYS A 91 1.50 -9.74 11.27
N ARG A 92 2.06 -8.58 11.64
CA ARG A 92 3.50 -8.36 11.61
C ARG A 92 4.17 -9.25 12.67
N PRO A 93 5.13 -10.12 12.29
CA PRO A 93 5.85 -10.93 13.26
C PRO A 93 6.78 -10.06 14.09
N ASP A 94 6.75 -10.24 15.41
CA ASP A 94 7.70 -9.63 16.32
C ASP A 94 9.00 -10.44 16.34
N PHE A 95 10.04 -9.91 15.71
CA PHE A 95 11.38 -10.53 15.70
C PHE A 95 12.19 -10.22 16.97
N GLY A 96 11.53 -10.09 18.13
CA GLY A 96 12.13 -9.64 19.38
C GLY A 96 13.53 -10.24 19.63
N THR A 97 14.47 -9.38 20.03
CA THR A 97 15.83 -9.76 20.45
C THR A 97 15.79 -10.96 21.39
N VAL A 98 16.37 -12.06 20.92
CA VAL A 98 16.79 -13.20 21.74
C VAL A 98 17.93 -12.80 22.66
#